data_AF-A0A1R3RH41-F1
#
_entry.id   AF-A0A1R3RH41-F1
#
_cell.length_a   1.000
_cell.length_b   1.000
_cell.length_c   1.000
_cell.angle_alpha   90.00
_cell.angle_beta   90.00
_cell.angle_gamma   90.00
#
_symmetry.space_group_name_H-M   'P 1'
#
loop_
_entity.id
_entity.type
_entity.pdbx_description
1 polymer ?
#
loop_
_entity_poly.entity_id
_entity_poly.type
_entity_poly.pdbx_seq_one_letter_code
_entity_poly.pdbx_strand_id
1 'polypeptide(L)'
;MAHRIVTQVVVTGARVFGKAFTEAYKQASASSQYAKQTGKKVGASMSSGLSLDEACKILNVKPPQGGEGNVEQVMERFKKLFDLNDPQKGGSFYLQSKILRARERLEMEFRQAERKAAEEKELREGWKPKVYKDR
;
A
#
# COMPACT_ATOMS: atom_id res chain seq x y z
N MET A 1 27.54 -5.82 50.78
CA MET A 1 27.52 -4.67 49.84
C MET A 1 27.10 -5.06 48.42
N ALA A 2 27.58 -6.18 47.84
CA ALA A 2 27.25 -6.58 46.47
C ALA A 2 25.76 -6.88 46.19
N HIS A 3 25.05 -7.53 47.12
CA HIS A 3 23.63 -7.87 46.93
C HIS A 3 22.72 -6.64 46.79
N ARG A 4 23.05 -5.50 47.40
CA ARG A 4 22.27 -4.25 47.29
C ARG A 4 22.42 -3.60 45.91
N ILE A 5 23.61 -3.72 45.32
CA ILE A 5 23.88 -3.20 43.97
C ILE A 5 23.16 -4.05 42.93
N VAL A 6 23.21 -5.37 43.06
CA VAL A 6 22.51 -6.30 42.16
C VAL A 6 20.99 -6.09 42.22
N THR A 7 20.41 -5.98 43.42
CA THR A 7 18.96 -5.74 43.56
C THR A 7 18.55 -4.39 43.00
N GLN A 8 19.37 -3.34 43.16
CA GLN A 8 19.08 -2.02 42.63
C GLN A 8 19.13 -1.98 41.09
N VAL A 9 20.08 -2.67 40.47
CA VAL A 9 20.18 -2.78 39.00
C VAL A 9 18.98 -3.55 38.44
N VAL A 10 18.62 -4.67 39.05
CA VAL A 10 17.48 -5.50 38.60
C VAL A 10 16.15 -4.74 38.74
N VAL A 11 15.90 -4.09 39.88
CA VAL A 11 14.66 -3.33 40.10
C VAL A 11 14.55 -2.13 39.17
N THR A 12 15.66 -1.44 38.90
CA THR A 12 15.67 -0.29 38.00
C THR A 12 15.48 -0.74 36.54
N GLY A 13 16.18 -1.80 36.13
CA GLY A 13 16.01 -2.40 34.81
C GLY A 13 14.56 -2.86 34.58
N ALA A 14 13.97 -3.59 35.51
CA ALA A 14 12.60 -4.08 35.40
C ALA A 14 11.56 -2.94 35.27
N ARG A 15 11.75 -1.81 35.97
CA ARG A 15 10.86 -0.65 35.84
C ARG A 15 10.96 0.04 34.48
N VAL A 16 12.16 0.16 33.94
CA VAL A 16 12.40 0.80 32.63
C VAL A 16 11.81 -0.05 31.51
N PHE A 17 12.12 -1.35 31.48
CA PHE A 17 11.57 -2.26 30.48
C PHE A 17 10.06 -2.41 30.62
N GLY A 18 9.53 -2.57 31.84
CA GLY A 18 8.09 -2.70 32.07
C GLY A 18 7.29 -1.48 31.57
N LYS A 19 7.78 -0.26 31.80
CA LYS A 19 7.13 0.96 31.28
C LYS A 19 7.14 0.98 29.75
N ALA A 20 8.27 0.70 29.12
CA ALA A 20 8.39 0.67 27.66
C ALA A 20 7.43 -0.33 27.00
N PHE A 21 7.28 -1.54 27.55
CA PHE A 21 6.32 -2.52 27.04
C PHE A 21 4.86 -2.05 27.18
N THR A 22 4.50 -1.43 28.31
CA THR A 22 3.13 -0.94 28.51
C THR A 22 2.79 0.26 27.62
N GLU A 23 3.75 1.16 27.39
CA GLU A 23 3.59 2.29 26.46
C GLU A 23 3.48 1.79 25.01
N ALA A 24 4.32 0.85 24.60
CA ALA A 24 4.23 0.24 23.28
C ALA A 24 2.88 -0.48 23.07
N TYR A 25 2.38 -1.20 24.08
CA TYR A 25 1.07 -1.86 24.00
C TYR A 25 -0.09 -0.84 23.93
N LYS A 26 -0.01 0.26 24.69
CA LYS A 26 -0.97 1.37 24.58
C LYS A 26 -0.91 2.05 23.21
N GLN A 27 0.28 2.22 22.63
CA GLN A 27 0.45 2.83 21.32
C GLN A 27 -0.04 1.91 20.19
N ALA A 28 0.19 0.61 20.29
CA ALA A 28 -0.34 -0.39 19.36
C ALA A 28 -1.87 -0.47 19.41
N SER A 29 -2.46 -0.42 20.61
CA SER A 29 -3.91 -0.43 20.75
C SER A 29 -4.54 0.90 20.31
N ALA A 30 -3.96 2.05 20.63
CA ALA A 30 -4.42 3.36 20.16
C ALA A 30 -4.37 3.46 18.63
N SER A 31 -3.25 3.10 17.99
CA SER A 31 -3.13 3.11 16.53
C SER A 31 -4.16 2.19 15.84
N SER A 32 -4.49 1.05 16.45
CA SER A 32 -5.55 0.15 15.96
C SER A 32 -6.97 0.75 16.09
N GLN A 33 -7.23 1.60 17.09
CA GLN A 33 -8.53 2.26 17.28
C GLN A 33 -8.68 3.48 16.34
N TYR A 34 -7.62 4.27 16.16
CA TYR A 34 -7.59 5.36 15.16
C TYR A 34 -7.79 4.82 13.73
N ALA A 35 -7.25 3.64 13.43
CA ALA A 35 -7.47 2.93 12.18
C ALA A 35 -8.95 2.55 11.95
N LYS A 36 -9.66 2.13 13.00
CA LYS A 36 -11.07 1.75 12.91
C LYS A 36 -12.01 2.95 12.77
N GLN A 37 -11.73 4.07 13.44
CA GLN A 37 -12.59 5.27 13.40
C GLN A 37 -12.48 6.08 12.10
N THR A 38 -11.35 6.01 11.39
CA THR A 38 -11.14 6.81 10.16
C THR A 38 -11.72 6.13 8.92
N GLY A 39 -12.26 4.90 9.01
CA GLY A 39 -12.69 4.11 7.83
C GLY A 39 -11.56 3.75 6.85
N LYS A 40 -10.34 4.22 7.13
CA LYS A 40 -9.12 3.89 6.43
C LYS A 40 -8.77 2.48 6.86
N LYS A 41 -9.01 1.49 6.00
CA LYS A 41 -8.53 0.11 6.21
C LYS A 41 -7.00 0.14 6.40
N VAL A 42 -6.53 0.30 7.63
CA VAL A 42 -5.10 0.17 8.01
C VAL A 42 -4.73 -1.32 8.10
N GLY A 43 -5.10 -2.05 7.05
CA GLY A 43 -4.74 -3.45 6.81
C GLY A 43 -4.10 -3.66 5.44
N ALA A 44 -4.05 -2.63 4.60
CA ALA A 44 -3.33 -2.63 3.32
C ALA A 44 -2.22 -1.56 3.24
N SER A 45 -2.01 -0.80 4.32
CA SER A 45 -1.07 0.34 4.35
C SER A 45 0.20 0.09 5.17
N MET A 46 0.45 -1.15 5.62
CA MET A 46 1.66 -1.52 6.37
C MET A 46 2.78 -2.12 5.51
N SER A 47 2.59 -2.19 4.19
CA SER A 47 3.69 -2.24 3.23
C SER A 47 3.58 -0.97 2.42
N SER A 48 4.62 -0.13 2.41
CA SER A 48 5.14 0.77 1.35
C SER A 48 4.39 0.96 0.01
N GLY A 49 3.06 0.93 0.01
CA GLY A 49 2.21 0.83 -1.16
C GLY A 49 1.94 2.21 -1.73
N LEU A 50 2.51 2.46 -2.90
CA LEU A 50 2.31 3.68 -3.67
C LEU A 50 0.81 3.99 -3.82
N SER A 51 0.40 5.20 -3.46
CA SER A 51 -0.99 5.66 -3.64
C SER A 51 -1.32 5.88 -5.12
N LEU A 52 -2.61 5.89 -5.46
CA LEU A 52 -3.06 6.15 -6.82
C LEU A 52 -2.65 7.55 -7.30
N ASP A 53 -2.77 8.57 -6.45
CA ASP A 53 -2.39 9.94 -6.77
C ASP A 53 -0.87 10.06 -7.01
N GLU A 54 -0.06 9.39 -6.19
CA GLU A 54 1.39 9.32 -6.42
C GLU A 54 1.73 8.59 -7.73
N ALA A 55 1.01 7.50 -8.06
CA ALA A 55 1.21 6.78 -9.31
C ALA A 55 0.93 7.67 -10.54
N CYS A 56 -0.17 8.43 -10.48
CA CYS A 56 -0.54 9.37 -11.53
C CYS A 56 0.52 10.47 -11.69
N LYS A 57 1.04 10.99 -10.58
CA LYS A 57 2.10 12.01 -10.58
C LYS A 57 3.42 11.49 -11.13
N ILE A 58 3.85 10.29 -10.71
CA ILE A 58 5.10 9.67 -11.18
C ILE A 58 5.08 9.45 -12.69
N LEU A 59 3.96 8.97 -13.24
CA LEU A 59 3.83 8.71 -14.68
C LEU A 59 3.32 9.91 -15.47
N ASN A 60 3.02 11.03 -14.79
CA ASN A 60 2.45 12.24 -15.36
C ASN A 60 1.23 11.97 -16.24
N VAL A 61 0.26 11.25 -15.68
CA VAL A 61 -1.01 10.91 -16.31
C VAL A 61 -2.17 11.45 -15.48
N LYS A 62 -3.31 11.69 -16.13
CA LYS A 62 -4.52 12.10 -15.42
C LYS A 62 -5.08 10.91 -14.63
N PRO A 63 -5.73 11.16 -13.47
CA PRO A 63 -6.47 10.11 -12.77
C PRO A 63 -7.52 9.49 -13.70
N PRO A 64 -7.78 8.18 -13.61
CA PRO A 64 -8.85 7.55 -14.39
C PRO A 64 -10.18 8.21 -14.05
N GLN A 65 -10.74 8.97 -15.00
CA GLN A 65 -12.05 9.58 -14.86
C GLN A 65 -13.09 8.59 -15.40
N GLY A 66 -14.04 8.16 -14.56
CA GLY A 66 -15.14 7.29 -15.01
C GLY A 66 -14.75 5.86 -15.38
N GLY A 67 -13.56 5.38 -15.01
CA GLY A 67 -13.11 4.01 -15.32
C GLY A 67 -12.41 3.85 -16.67
N GLU A 68 -12.44 4.87 -17.53
CA GLU A 68 -11.66 4.92 -18.77
C GLU A 68 -10.27 5.51 -18.48
N GLY A 69 -9.38 4.65 -17.98
CA GLY A 69 -7.97 4.97 -17.91
C GLY A 69 -7.34 4.90 -19.29
N ASN A 70 -6.54 5.90 -19.68
CA ASN A 70 -5.77 5.83 -20.92
C ASN A 70 -4.57 4.89 -20.72
N VAL A 71 -4.82 3.59 -20.84
CA VAL A 71 -3.82 2.52 -20.68
C VAL A 71 -2.64 2.72 -21.62
N GLU A 72 -2.90 3.16 -22.85
CA GLU A 72 -1.88 3.44 -23.86
C GLU A 72 -0.92 4.54 -23.40
N GLN A 73 -1.47 5.66 -22.91
CA GLN A 73 -0.68 6.77 -22.39
C GLN A 73 0.15 6.35 -21.16
N VAL A 74 -0.41 5.52 -20.27
CA VAL A 74 0.32 4.97 -19.13
C VAL A 74 1.51 4.15 -19.57
N MET A 75 1.32 3.25 -20.56
CA MET A 75 2.38 2.39 -21.07
C MET A 75 3.46 3.18 -21.83
N GLU A 76 3.07 4.18 -22.62
CA GLU A 76 4.00 5.07 -23.32
C GLU A 76 4.88 5.84 -22.30
N ARG A 77 4.26 6.45 -21.29
CA ARG A 77 4.96 7.19 -20.24
C ARG A 77 5.86 6.28 -19.41
N PHE A 78 5.36 5.11 -19.04
CA PHE A 78 6.13 4.10 -18.33
C PHE A 78 7.40 3.73 -19.11
N LYS A 79 7.27 3.32 -20.38
CA LYS A 79 8.41 2.90 -21.20
C LYS A 79 9.46 4.00 -21.29
N LYS A 80 9.04 5.22 -21.61
CA LYS A 80 9.94 6.38 -21.71
C LYS A 80 10.69 6.64 -20.39
N LEU A 81 9.98 6.71 -19.27
CA LEU A 81 10.59 7.01 -17.98
C LEU A 81 11.47 5.87 -17.47
N PHE A 82 11.06 4.62 -17.69
CA PHE A 82 11.78 3.43 -17.28
C PHE A 82 13.12 3.29 -18.02
N ASP A 83 13.10 3.52 -19.34
CA ASP A 83 14.30 3.46 -20.18
C ASP A 83 15.29 4.61 -19.86
N LEU A 84 14.77 5.81 -19.57
CA LEU A 84 15.60 6.96 -19.16
C LEU A 84 16.25 6.77 -17.79
N ASN A 85 15.68 5.95 -16.92
CA ASN A 85 16.19 5.69 -15.57
C ASN A 85 16.90 4.33 -15.45
N ASP A 86 17.28 3.72 -16.58
CA ASP A 86 18.02 2.47 -16.62
C ASP A 86 19.36 2.58 -15.87
N PRO A 87 19.58 1.81 -14.77
CA PRO A 87 20.82 1.82 -14.01
C PRO A 87 22.06 1.49 -14.84
N GLN A 88 21.90 0.68 -15.89
CA GLN A 88 23.01 0.32 -16.77
C GLN A 88 23.48 1.49 -17.64
N LYS A 89 22.62 2.52 -17.80
CA LYS A 89 22.89 3.74 -18.57
C LYS A 89 23.14 4.96 -17.68
N GLY A 90 23.43 4.73 -16.39
CA GLY A 90 23.66 5.79 -15.41
C GLY A 90 22.39 6.35 -14.75
N GLY A 91 21.23 5.70 -14.95
CA GLY A 91 19.99 6.03 -14.26
C GLY A 91 19.96 5.54 -12.81
N SER A 92 18.87 5.87 -12.10
CA SER A 92 18.69 5.45 -10.70
C SER A 92 17.79 4.22 -10.59
N PHE A 93 18.33 3.14 -10.01
CA PHE A 93 17.54 1.94 -9.70
C PHE A 93 16.34 2.24 -8.81
N TYR A 94 16.47 3.20 -7.89
CA TYR A 94 15.37 3.63 -7.03
C TYR A 94 14.24 4.26 -7.84
N LEU A 95 14.58 5.21 -8.74
CA LEU A 95 13.58 5.87 -9.58
C LEU A 95 12.93 4.88 -10.55
N GLN A 96 13.72 4.02 -11.20
CA GLN A 96 13.21 2.95 -12.06
C GLN A 96 12.25 2.03 -11.30
N SER A 97 12.59 1.65 -10.07
CA SER A 97 11.72 0.86 -9.20
C SER A 97 10.41 1.60 -8.87
N LYS A 98 10.46 2.90 -8.59
CA LYS A 98 9.25 3.71 -8.34
C LYS A 98 8.35 3.83 -9.56
N ILE A 99 8.93 3.99 -10.74
CA ILE A 99 8.21 4.02 -12.03
C ILE A 99 7.50 2.68 -12.27
N LEU A 100 8.17 1.55 -12.00
CA LEU A 100 7.56 0.23 -12.09
C LEU A 100 6.37 0.07 -11.15
N ARG A 101 6.54 0.44 -9.87
CA ARG A 101 5.44 0.37 -8.88
C ARG A 101 4.27 1.29 -9.23
N ALA A 102 4.53 2.44 -9.87
CA ALA A 102 3.48 3.33 -10.34
C ALA A 102 2.63 2.69 -11.45
N ARG A 103 3.27 2.03 -12.42
CA ARG A 103 2.56 1.28 -13.46
C ARG A 103 1.70 0.18 -12.86
N GLU A 104 2.30 -0.65 -12.00
CA GLU A 104 1.59 -1.75 -11.33
C GLU A 104 0.37 -1.23 -10.55
N ARG A 105 0.49 -0.08 -9.88
CA ARG A 105 -0.63 0.54 -9.17
C ARG A 105 -1.76 0.94 -10.10
N LEU A 106 -1.46 1.59 -11.22
CA LEU A 106 -2.49 2.00 -12.20
C LEU A 106 -3.15 0.80 -12.88
N GLU A 107 -2.38 -0.22 -13.25
CA GLU A 107 -2.93 -1.45 -13.83
C GLU A 107 -3.90 -2.17 -12.88
N MET A 108 -3.62 -2.16 -11.57
CA MET A 108 -4.54 -2.70 -10.57
C MET A 108 -5.86 -1.93 -10.54
N GLU A 109 -5.84 -0.60 -10.64
CA GLU A 109 -7.06 0.20 -10.68
C GLU A 109 -7.88 -0.07 -11.94
N PHE A 110 -7.24 -0.21 -13.10
CA PHE A 110 -7.94 -0.55 -14.36
C PHE A 110 -8.63 -1.91 -14.26
N ARG A 111 -7.93 -2.94 -13.76
CA ARG A 111 -8.52 -4.27 -13.53
C ARG A 111 -9.67 -4.22 -12.53
N GLN A 112 -9.60 -3.38 -11.50
CA GLN A 112 -10.70 -3.21 -10.54
C GLN A 112 -11.90 -2.50 -11.18
N ALA A 113 -11.66 -1.50 -12.03
CA ALA A 113 -12.72 -0.82 -12.78
C ALA A 113 -13.44 -1.78 -13.75
N GLU A 114 -12.69 -2.60 -14.50
CA GLU A 114 -13.26 -3.63 -15.40
C GLU A 114 -14.12 -4.64 -14.64
N ARG A 115 -13.65 -5.13 -13.49
CA ARG A 115 -14.43 -6.06 -12.65
C ARG A 115 -15.74 -5.44 -12.17
N LYS A 116 -15.69 -4.19 -11.67
CA LYS A 116 -16.90 -3.48 -11.23
C LYS A 116 -17.89 -3.25 -12.37
N ALA A 117 -17.39 -2.88 -13.55
CA ALA A 117 -18.23 -2.71 -14.72
C ALA A 117 -18.89 -4.04 -15.16
N ALA A 118 -18.15 -5.16 -15.07
CA ALA A 118 -18.69 -6.48 -15.35
C ALA A 118 -19.75 -6.90 -14.32
N GLU A 119 -19.50 -6.68 -13.02
CA GLU A 119 -20.45 -6.94 -11.94
C GLU A 119 -21.73 -6.08 -12.10
N GLU A 120 -21.60 -4.79 -12.43
CA GLU A 120 -22.74 -3.91 -12.66
C GLU A 120 -23.57 -4.36 -13.86
N LYS A 121 -22.91 -4.83 -14.93
CA LYS A 121 -23.59 -5.41 -16.09
C LYS A 121 -24.33 -6.71 -15.72
N GLU A 122 -23.71 -7.60 -14.94
CA GLU A 122 -24.36 -8.83 -14.46
C GLU A 122 -25.55 -8.53 -13.54
N LEU A 123 -25.47 -7.48 -12.71
CA LEU A 123 -26.60 -7.01 -11.88
C LEU A 123 -27.74 -6.47 -12.74
N ARG A 124 -27.42 -5.70 -13.79
CA ARG A 124 -28.42 -5.08 -14.68
C ARG A 124 -29.12 -6.07 -15.60
N GLU A 125 -28.42 -7.13 -16.01
CA GLU A 125 -28.94 -8.20 -16.88
C GLU A 125 -29.69 -9.31 -16.11
N GLY A 126 -29.87 -9.13 -14.79
CA GLY A 126 -30.50 -10.09 -13.90
C GLY A 126 -29.45 -11.02 -13.28
N TRP A 127 -29.31 -10.92 -11.95
CA TRP A 127 -28.33 -11.64 -11.12
C TRP A 127 -28.28 -13.15 -11.47
N LYS A 128 -27.28 -13.56 -12.25
CA LYS A 128 -26.94 -14.96 -12.56
C LYS A 128 -25.53 -15.26 -12.07
N PRO A 129 -25.35 -15.52 -10.77
CA PRO A 129 -24.05 -15.60 -10.17
C PRO A 129 -23.38 -16.88 -10.69
N LYS A 130 -22.16 -16.76 -11.23
CA LYS A 130 -21.33 -17.91 -11.59
C LYS A 130 -20.76 -18.53 -10.30
N VAL A 131 -21.63 -19.11 -9.48
CA VAL A 131 -21.27 -19.75 -8.19
C VAL A 131 -20.42 -21.02 -8.41
N TYR A 132 -20.47 -21.59 -9.62
CA TYR A 132 -19.69 -22.74 -10.01
C TYR A 132 -19.03 -22.47 -11.36
N LYS A 133 -17.79 -21.99 -11.35
CA LYS A 133 -16.85 -22.31 -12.42
C LYS A 133 -15.56 -22.83 -11.78
N ASP A 134 -15.46 -24.15 -11.87
CA ASP A 134 -14.27 -25.01 -11.85
C ASP A 134 -13.49 -25.09 -10.52
N ARG A 135 -13.69 -26.24 -9.83
CA ARG A 135 -12.63 -26.89 -9.06
C ARG A 135 -11.51 -27.34 -9.99
#